data_AF-A0A2S8EZL0-F1
#
_entry.id   AF-A0A2S8EZL0-F1
#
_cell.length_a   1.000
_cell.length_b   1.000
_cell.length_c   1.000
_cell.angle_alpha   90.00
_cell.angle_beta   90.00
_cell.angle_gamma   90.00
#
_symmetry.space_group_name_H-M   'P 1'
#
loop_
_entity.id
_entity.type
_entity.pdbx_description
1 polymer ?
#
loop_
_entity_poly.entity_id
_entity_poly.type
_entity_poly.pdbx_seq_one_letter_code
_entity_poly.pdbx_strand_id
1 'polypeptide(L)'
;MQVPAQIDDADVVAFVKLDPTIHHDTGACRMFADGVRQTYFHGLAIATYDLDSFYLFFCDAQWETENDLFHDSVAEAMKDALRMYCVAKSHWTFLFEDLRPIGNAAAE
;
A
#
# COMPACT_ATOMS: atom_id res chain seq x y z
N MET A 1 -15.00 -3.99 -7.96
CA MET A 1 -14.58 -2.69 -7.38
C MET A 1 -13.23 -2.32 -7.95
N GLN A 2 -13.20 -1.21 -8.70
CA GLN A 2 -12.02 -0.62 -9.32
C GLN A 2 -11.36 0.31 -8.30
N VAL A 3 -10.04 0.27 -8.19
CA VAL A 3 -9.29 1.17 -7.30
C VAL A 3 -9.25 2.56 -7.95
N PRO A 4 -9.49 3.65 -7.21
CA PRO A 4 -9.42 4.99 -7.77
C PRO A 4 -7.98 5.34 -8.16
N ALA A 5 -7.83 6.18 -9.18
CA ALA A 5 -6.51 6.67 -9.60
C ALA A 5 -5.90 7.65 -8.59
N GLN A 6 -6.74 8.24 -7.73
CA GLN A 6 -6.36 9.16 -6.68
C GLN A 6 -7.08 8.82 -5.38
N ILE A 7 -6.38 8.99 -4.25
CA ILE A 7 -6.93 8.86 -2.90
C ILE A 7 -6.48 10.10 -2.13
N ASP A 8 -7.42 10.83 -1.54
CA ASP A 8 -7.17 12.10 -0.85
C ASP A 8 -6.36 13.12 -1.68
N ASP A 9 -6.68 13.25 -2.97
CA ASP A 9 -5.93 14.09 -3.95
C ASP A 9 -4.47 13.64 -4.23
N ALA A 10 -4.02 12.50 -3.69
CA ALA A 10 -2.73 11.88 -4.02
C ALA A 10 -2.86 10.88 -5.17
N ASP A 11 -1.92 10.91 -6.11
CA ASP A 11 -1.86 9.96 -7.22
C ASP A 11 -1.43 8.57 -6.74
N VAL A 12 -2.25 7.55 -7.02
CA VAL A 12 -1.98 6.18 -6.61
C VAL A 12 -0.93 5.55 -7.53
N VAL A 13 0.19 5.15 -6.95
CA VAL A 13 1.31 4.50 -7.64
C VAL A 13 1.10 2.99 -7.71
N ALA A 14 0.71 2.39 -6.59
CA ALA A 14 0.49 0.96 -6.46
C ALA A 14 -0.58 0.67 -5.41
N PHE A 15 -1.26 -0.45 -5.54
CA PHE A 15 -2.26 -0.87 -4.56
C PHE A 15 -2.28 -2.39 -4.37
N VAL A 16 -2.85 -2.83 -3.25
CA VAL A 16 -3.16 -4.23 -2.96
C VAL A 16 -4.48 -4.32 -2.22
N LYS A 17 -5.30 -5.32 -2.56
CA LYS A 17 -6.46 -5.70 -1.75
C LYS A 17 -6.03 -6.76 -0.74
N LEU A 18 -6.36 -6.55 0.52
CA LEU A 18 -5.98 -7.45 1.59
C LEU A 18 -6.92 -8.67 1.61
N ASP A 19 -6.44 -9.77 1.06
CA ASP A 19 -7.03 -11.10 1.26
C ASP A 19 -6.71 -11.63 2.66
N PRO A 20 -7.71 -11.87 3.55
CA PRO A 20 -7.48 -12.35 4.92
C PRO A 20 -6.98 -13.79 5.02
N THR A 21 -7.00 -14.56 3.92
CA THR A 21 -6.43 -15.92 3.87
C THR A 21 -4.91 -15.90 3.64
N ILE A 22 -4.38 -14.77 3.16
CA ILE A 22 -2.96 -14.58 2.81
C ILE A 22 -2.32 -13.53 3.72
N HIS A 23 -3.02 -12.41 3.93
CA HIS A 23 -2.57 -11.24 4.67
C HIS A 23 -3.19 -11.20 6.07
N HIS A 24 -2.40 -10.84 7.06
CA HIS A 24 -2.86 -10.71 8.44
C HIS A 24 -2.01 -9.69 9.20
N ASP A 25 -2.64 -8.96 10.12
CA ASP A 25 -1.92 -8.07 11.05
C ASP A 25 -0.90 -8.88 11.85
N THR A 26 0.38 -8.57 11.68
CA THR A 26 1.47 -9.22 12.42
C THR A 26 1.66 -8.65 13.82
N GLY A 27 1.00 -7.53 14.13
CA GLY A 27 1.19 -6.77 15.37
C GLY A 27 2.50 -5.97 15.42
N ALA A 28 3.25 -5.90 14.32
CA ALA A 28 4.52 -5.18 14.24
C ALA A 28 4.36 -3.66 14.32
N CYS A 29 3.18 -3.14 14.01
CA CYS A 29 2.78 -1.76 14.22
C CYS A 29 1.37 -1.76 14.82
N ARG A 30 1.06 -0.80 15.70
CA ARG A 30 -0.27 -0.65 16.29
C ARG A 30 -0.83 0.70 15.90
N MET A 31 -1.82 0.69 15.04
CA MET A 31 -2.53 1.88 14.57
C MET A 31 -3.76 2.12 15.43
N PHE A 32 -4.07 3.39 15.68
CA PHE A 32 -5.22 3.82 16.46
C PHE A 32 -5.92 4.98 15.75
N ALA A 33 -7.24 4.94 15.72
CA ALA A 33 -8.10 6.05 15.31
C ALA A 33 -9.12 6.29 16.44
N ASP A 34 -9.25 7.55 16.88
CA ASP A 34 -10.12 7.95 18.01
C ASP A 34 -9.96 7.08 19.28
N GLY A 35 -8.72 6.65 19.55
CA GLY A 35 -8.38 5.80 20.69
C GLY A 35 -8.76 4.31 20.53
N VAL A 36 -9.34 3.92 19.39
CA VAL A 36 -9.67 2.53 19.05
C VAL A 36 -8.53 1.94 18.21
N ARG A 37 -8.03 0.77 18.60
CA ARG A 37 -7.01 0.06 17.80
C ARG A 37 -7.64 -0.40 16.48
N GLN A 38 -7.03 0.01 15.37
CA GLN A 38 -7.36 -0.52 14.05
C GLN A 38 -6.62 -1.85 13.87
N THR A 39 -7.36 -2.89 13.45
CA THR A 39 -6.86 -4.27 13.34
C THR A 39 -7.14 -4.92 12.00
N TYR A 40 -7.94 -4.26 11.15
CA TYR A 40 -8.25 -4.75 9.82
C TYR A 40 -8.46 -3.57 8.88
N PHE A 41 -7.88 -3.69 7.69
CA PHE A 41 -8.07 -2.79 6.56
C PHE A 41 -8.42 -3.66 5.34
N HIS A 42 -9.11 -3.10 4.35
CA HIS A 42 -9.49 -3.84 3.15
C HIS A 42 -8.48 -3.70 2.01
N GLY A 43 -7.71 -2.61 2.01
CA GLY A 43 -6.69 -2.34 1.00
C GLY A 43 -5.55 -1.50 1.53
N LEU A 44 -4.40 -1.62 0.86
CA LEU A 44 -3.30 -0.69 1.02
C LEU A 44 -3.04 -0.01 -0.32
N ALA A 45 -2.76 1.29 -0.29
CA ALA A 45 -2.35 2.06 -1.46
C ALA A 45 -1.05 2.80 -1.15
N ILE A 46 -0.15 2.85 -2.13
CA ILE A 46 1.00 3.74 -2.11
C ILE A 46 0.66 4.89 -3.04
N ALA A 47 0.63 6.10 -2.52
CA ALA A 47 0.27 7.30 -3.27
C ALA A 47 1.27 8.44 -3.03
N THR A 48 1.24 9.45 -3.88
CA THR A 48 2.13 10.61 -3.80
C THR A 48 1.43 11.88 -4.26
N TYR A 49 1.80 13.02 -3.68
CA TYR A 49 1.31 14.33 -4.09
C TYR A 49 2.28 15.07 -5.01
N ASP A 50 3.58 14.75 -4.93
CA ASP A 50 4.66 15.54 -5.52
C ASP A 50 5.81 14.71 -6.10
N LEU A 51 5.67 13.38 -6.16
CA LEU A 51 6.68 12.40 -6.62
C LEU A 51 7.94 12.27 -5.75
N ASP A 52 8.11 13.13 -4.75
CA ASP A 52 9.25 13.11 -3.82
C ASP A 52 8.88 12.47 -2.47
N SER A 53 7.58 12.45 -2.13
CA SER A 53 7.04 11.87 -0.91
C SER A 53 6.04 10.76 -1.21
N PHE A 54 6.09 9.64 -0.47
CA PHE A 54 5.16 8.53 -0.64
C PHE A 54 4.40 8.25 0.64
N TYR A 55 3.10 8.03 0.51
CA TYR A 55 2.23 7.67 1.62
C TYR A 55 1.71 6.25 1.42
N LEU A 56 1.85 5.42 2.45
CA LEU A 56 1.18 4.13 2.54
C LEU A 56 -0.17 4.36 3.23
N PHE A 57 -1.23 4.41 2.44
CA PHE A 57 -2.60 4.52 2.92
C PHE A 57 -3.16 3.15 3.30
N PHE A 58 -3.84 3.12 4.45
CA PHE A 58 -4.60 2.01 4.97
C PHE A 58 -6.06 2.33 4.72
N CYS A 59 -6.70 1.58 3.83
CA CYS A 59 -8.01 1.93 3.31
C CYS A 59 -9.10 0.93 3.69
N ASP A 60 -10.32 1.44 3.79
CA ASP A 60 -11.52 0.63 3.95
C ASP A 60 -11.96 -0.01 2.61
N ALA A 61 -13.15 -0.64 2.60
CA ALA A 61 -13.65 -1.32 1.41
C ALA A 61 -14.02 -0.37 0.25
N GLN A 62 -14.18 0.92 0.52
CA GLN A 62 -14.47 1.97 -0.45
C GLN A 62 -13.21 2.71 -0.92
N TRP A 63 -12.03 2.32 -0.43
CA TRP A 63 -10.77 3.05 -0.62
C TRP A 63 -10.73 4.41 0.08
N GLU A 64 -11.53 4.60 1.13
CA GLU A 64 -11.40 5.76 2.02
C GLU A 64 -10.22 5.52 2.98
N THR A 65 -9.36 6.52 3.14
CA THR A 65 -8.17 6.41 4.00
C THR A 65 -8.57 6.42 5.47
N GLU A 66 -8.26 5.34 6.17
CA GLU A 66 -8.48 5.21 7.62
C GLU A 66 -7.21 5.49 8.43
N ASN A 67 -6.04 5.37 7.80
CA ASN A 67 -4.73 5.70 8.37
C ASN A 67 -3.69 5.87 7.26
N ASP A 68 -2.54 6.46 7.58
CA ASP A 68 -1.44 6.66 6.66
C ASP A 68 -0.07 6.58 7.34
N LEU A 69 0.95 6.24 6.55
CA LEU A 69 2.35 6.36 6.94
C LEU A 69 3.15 7.05 5.85
N PHE A 70 3.96 8.02 6.25
CA PHE A 70 4.90 8.72 5.37
C PHE A 70 6.18 7.89 5.14
N HIS A 71 6.67 7.91 3.91
CA HIS A 71 7.91 7.28 3.48
C HIS A 71 8.62 8.14 2.43
N ASP A 72 9.95 8.08 2.43
CA ASP A 72 10.79 8.76 1.43
C ASP A 72 10.86 7.96 0.11
N SER A 73 10.38 6.71 0.09
CA SER A 73 10.36 5.88 -1.11
C SER A 73 9.27 4.81 -1.12
N VAL A 74 8.84 4.40 -2.31
CA VAL A 74 7.95 3.24 -2.53
C VAL A 74 8.52 1.98 -1.90
N ALA A 75 9.83 1.77 -1.97
CA ALA A 75 10.49 0.57 -1.44
C ALA A 75 10.33 0.44 0.08
N GLU A 76 10.42 1.56 0.81
CA GLU A 76 10.20 1.59 2.26
C GLU A 76 8.74 1.34 2.62
N ALA A 77 7.80 1.97 1.90
CA ALA A 77 6.37 1.72 2.07
C ALA A 77 6.04 0.23 1.88
N MET A 78 6.58 -0.41 0.83
CA MET A 78 6.39 -1.84 0.58
C MET A 78 7.03 -2.71 1.67
N LYS A 79 8.20 -2.33 2.19
CA LYS A 79 8.88 -3.04 3.28
C LYS A 79 8.04 -3.02 4.55
N ASP A 80 7.42 -1.90 4.86
CA ASP A 80 6.54 -1.79 6.02
C ASP A 80 5.23 -2.57 5.80
N ALA A 81 4.62 -2.51 4.62
CA ALA A 81 3.46 -3.34 4.31
C ALA A 81 3.76 -4.85 4.43
N LEU A 82 4.95 -5.30 3.99
CA LEU A 82 5.40 -6.67 4.21
C LEU A 82 5.51 -7.00 5.70
N ARG A 83 6.13 -6.12 6.49
CA ARG A 83 6.34 -6.30 7.92
C ARG A 83 5.03 -6.34 8.70
N MET A 84 4.06 -5.49 8.34
CA MET A 84 2.81 -5.32 9.07
C MET A 84 1.71 -6.28 8.65
N TYR A 85 1.65 -6.65 7.37
CA TYR A 85 0.52 -7.39 6.78
C TYR A 85 0.93 -8.58 5.91
N CYS A 86 2.21 -8.96 5.89
CA CYS A 86 2.74 -10.02 5.02
C CYS A 86 2.49 -9.78 3.51
N VAL A 87 2.38 -8.51 3.10
CA VAL A 87 2.16 -8.15 1.70
C VAL A 87 3.48 -8.27 0.93
N ALA A 88 3.62 -9.35 0.16
CA ALA A 88 4.77 -9.55 -0.70
C ALA A 88 4.72 -8.61 -1.93
N LYS A 89 5.89 -8.35 -2.52
CA LYS A 89 6.04 -7.53 -3.73
C LYS A 89 5.13 -7.99 -4.88
N SER A 90 4.93 -9.30 -5.03
CA SER A 90 4.09 -9.91 -6.06
C SER A 90 2.59 -9.69 -5.87
N HIS A 91 2.14 -9.20 -4.71
CA HIS A 91 0.71 -8.94 -4.44
C HIS A 91 0.28 -7.54 -4.90
N TRP A 92 1.24 -6.65 -5.17
CA TRP A 92 0.97 -5.28 -5.58
C TRP A 92 0.61 -5.20 -7.06
N THR A 93 -0.39 -4.37 -7.35
CA THR A 93 -0.73 -3.93 -8.71
C THR A 93 -0.24 -2.49 -8.89
N PHE A 94 0.65 -2.27 -9.85
CA PHE A 94 1.17 -0.95 -10.19
C PHE A 94 0.31 -0.29 -11.26
N LEU A 95 -0.05 0.97 -11.05
CA LEU A 95 -0.91 1.73 -11.98
C LEU A 95 -0.11 2.43 -13.09
N PHE A 96 1.19 2.65 -12.89
CA PHE A 96 2.09 3.19 -13.91
C PHE A 96 3.02 2.09 -14.45
N GLU A 97 3.07 1.92 -15.78
CA GLU A 97 3.89 0.88 -16.41
C GLU A 97 5.40 1.12 -16.26
N ASP A 98 5.81 2.37 -16.08
CA ASP A 98 7.23 2.79 -16.01
C ASP A 98 7.90 2.50 -14.66
N LEU A 99 7.12 2.21 -13.61
CA LEU A 99 7.63 1.88 -12.27
C LEU A 99 7.65 0.37 -11.99
N ARG A 100 7.33 -0.46 -12.98
CA ARG A 100 7.59 -1.90 -12.87
C ARG A 100 9.10 -2.07 -12.72
N PRO A 101 9.60 -2.84 -11.72
CA PRO A 101 11.00 -3.21 -11.73
C PRO A 101 11.29 -3.88 -13.06
N ILE A 102 12.28 -3.36 -13.79
CA ILE A 102 12.69 -3.93 -15.09
C ILE A 102 12.92 -5.43 -14.85
N GLY A 103 11.97 -6.22 -15.33
CA GLY A 103 12.03 -7.66 -15.28
C GLY A 103 13.23 -8.08 -16.10
N ASN A 104 14.18 -8.69 -15.42
CA ASN A 104 15.32 -9.44 -15.92
C ASN A 104 15.26 -9.69 -17.43
N ALA A 105 16.20 -9.08 -18.17
CA ALA A 105 16.56 -9.55 -19.49
C ALA A 105 16.87 -11.05 -19.35
N ALA A 106 15.98 -11.89 -19.88
CA ALA A 106 16.27 -13.29 -20.09
C ALA A 106 17.46 -13.32 -21.05
N ALA A 107 18.61 -13.74 -20.53
CA ALA A 107 19.79 -14.04 -21.31
C ALA A 107 19.45 -15.09 -22.37
N GLU A 108 19.88 -14.81 -23.59
CA GLU A 108 19.96 -15.74 -24.72
C GLU A 108 20.85 -16.95 -24.41
#